data_AF-A0A839RUF5-F1
#
_entry.id   AF-A0A839RUF5-F1
#
_cell.length_a   1.000
_cell.length_b   1.000
_cell.length_c   1.000
_cell.angle_alpha   90.00
_cell.angle_beta   90.00
_cell.angle_gamma   90.00
#
_symmetry.space_group_name_H-M   'P 1'
#
loop_
_entity.id
_entity.type
_entity.pdbx_description
1 polymer ?
#
loop_
_entity_poly.entity_id
_entity_poly.type
_entity_poly.pdbx_seq_one_letter_code
_entity_poly.pdbx_strand_id
1 'polypeptide(L)'
;MRNTDTLTYTVAGNVRAELGRKRVSQAGASTSLNISQAAFSRRISGAIPFNVEELGKLAKLLGVPVHRFFEGLSQAKTPAA
;
A
#
# COMPACT_ATOMS: atom_id res chain seq x y z
N MET A 1 8.80 -4.20 18.74
CA MET A 1 7.79 -4.39 17.66
C MET A 1 8.55 -4.59 16.36
N ARG A 2 8.39 -5.70 15.64
CA ARG A 2 9.03 -5.83 14.32
C ARG A 2 8.27 -4.91 13.36
N ASN A 3 8.97 -4.16 12.49
CA ASN A 3 8.31 -3.27 11.52
C ASN A 3 7.26 -4.00 10.65
N THR A 4 7.40 -5.32 10.52
CA THR A 4 6.49 -6.23 9.80
C THR A 4 5.07 -6.30 10.35
N ASP A 5 4.85 -5.89 11.61
CA ASP A 5 3.56 -6.07 12.29
C ASP A 5 2.69 -4.79 12.27
N THR A 6 3.18 -3.75 11.59
CA THR A 6 2.50 -2.44 11.52
C THR A 6 1.50 -2.37 10.38
N LEU A 7 0.44 -1.57 10.54
CA LEU A 7 -0.54 -1.26 9.49
C LEU A 7 0.15 -0.82 8.19
N THR A 8 1.17 0.03 8.29
CA THR A 8 1.96 0.52 7.16
C THR A 8 2.62 -0.61 6.39
N TYR A 9 3.22 -1.58 7.07
CA TYR A 9 3.88 -2.71 6.41
C TYR A 9 2.89 -3.62 5.69
N THR A 10 1.75 -3.91 6.31
CA THR A 10 0.69 -4.72 5.69
C THR A 10 0.11 -4.03 4.45
N VAL A 11 -0.23 -2.74 4.55
CA VAL A 11 -0.71 -1.95 3.42
C VAL A 11 0.32 -1.94 2.28
N ALA A 12 1.60 -1.70 2.59
CA ALA A 12 2.66 -1.74 1.59
C ALA A 12 2.82 -3.14 0.95
N GLY A 13 2.66 -4.21 1.73
CA GLY A 13 2.64 -5.58 1.25
C GLY A 13 1.49 -5.86 0.28
N ASN A 14 0.29 -5.41 0.62
CA ASN A 14 -0.89 -5.54 -0.24
C ASN A 14 -0.73 -4.73 -1.54
N VAL A 15 -0.18 -3.52 -1.49
CA VAL A 15 0.16 -2.75 -2.69
C VAL A 15 1.17 -3.50 -3.56
N ARG A 16 2.21 -4.12 -2.99
CA ARG A 16 3.17 -4.96 -3.74
C ARG A 16 2.50 -6.13 -4.43
N ALA A 17 1.61 -6.82 -3.74
CA ALA A 17 0.88 -7.94 -4.30
C ALA A 17 0.05 -7.52 -5.52
N GLU A 18 -0.66 -6.39 -5.44
CA GLU A 18 -1.45 -5.88 -6.55
C GLU A 18 -0.60 -5.40 -7.73
N LEU A 19 0.51 -4.71 -7.47
CA LEU A 19 1.48 -4.35 -8.51
C LEU A 19 1.96 -5.59 -9.28
N GLY A 20 2.30 -6.67 -8.55
CA GLY A 20 2.70 -7.95 -9.13
C GLY A 20 1.59 -8.58 -9.98
N ARG A 21 0.36 -8.66 -9.46
CA ARG A 21 -0.81 -9.20 -10.18
C ARG A 21 -1.11 -8.46 -11.47
N LYS A 22 -0.97 -7.13 -11.46
CA LYS A 22 -1.23 -6.26 -12.62
C LYS A 22 -0.01 -6.05 -13.52
N ARG A 23 1.14 -6.65 -13.17
CA ARG A 23 2.43 -6.47 -13.87
C ARG A 23 2.85 -5.00 -14.00
N VAL A 24 2.53 -4.18 -13.01
CA VAL A 24 2.92 -2.76 -12.96
C VAL A 24 4.25 -2.64 -12.22
N SER A 25 5.24 -2.03 -12.86
CA SER A 25 6.55 -1.80 -12.24
C SER A 25 6.49 -0.68 -11.19
N GLN A 26 7.42 -0.70 -10.23
CA GLN A 26 7.53 0.39 -9.25
C GLN A 26 7.82 1.75 -9.92
N ALA A 27 8.57 1.75 -11.02
CA ALA A 27 8.85 2.96 -11.79
C ALA A 27 7.56 3.51 -12.42
N GLY A 28 6.73 2.66 -13.02
CA GLY A 28 5.43 3.05 -13.57
C GLY A 28 4.49 3.58 -12.48
N ALA A 29 4.45 2.90 -11.33
CA ALA A 29 3.67 3.34 -10.18
C ALA A 29 4.16 4.68 -9.62
N SER A 30 5.47 4.89 -9.46
CA SER A 30 6.02 6.17 -8.99
C SER A 30 5.69 7.33 -9.92
N THR A 31 5.75 7.11 -11.24
CA THR A 31 5.36 8.10 -12.24
C THR A 31 3.88 8.47 -12.12
N SER A 32 2.99 7.50 -11.93
CA SER A 32 1.54 7.76 -11.76
C SER A 32 1.22 8.61 -10.51
N LEU A 33 2.08 8.55 -9.50
CA LEU A 33 1.94 9.31 -8.26
C LEU A 33 2.65 10.66 -8.30
N ASN A 34 3.40 10.95 -9.37
CA ASN A 34 4.26 12.13 -9.48
C ASN A 34 5.28 12.23 -8.32
N ILE A 35 5.89 11.10 -7.95
CA ILE A 35 6.95 11.05 -6.93
C ILE A 35 8.18 10.33 -7.48
N SER A 36 9.33 10.55 -6.85
CA SER A 36 10.56 9.85 -7.24
C SER A 36 10.48 8.35 -6.92
N GLN A 37 11.24 7.54 -7.68
CA GLN A 37 11.34 6.11 -7.43
C GLN A 37 11.87 5.80 -6.02
N ALA A 38 12.79 6.61 -5.50
CA ALA A 38 13.28 6.49 -4.12
C ALA A 38 12.18 6.76 -3.07
N ALA A 39 11.33 7.77 -3.30
CA ALA A 39 10.20 8.06 -2.41
C ALA A 39 9.13 6.96 -2.44
N PHE A 40 8.90 6.37 -3.62
CA PHE A 40 8.04 5.21 -3.77
C PHE A 40 8.62 3.97 -3.06
N SER A 41 9.93 3.73 -3.22
CA SER A 41 10.63 2.60 -2.59
C SER A 41 10.54 2.63 -1.06
N ARG A 42 10.66 3.82 -0.44
CA ARG A 42 10.45 3.97 1.01
C ARG A 42 9.03 3.64 1.47
N ARG A 43 8.02 3.87 0.61
CA ARG A 43 6.64 3.52 0.92
C ARG A 43 6.38 2.03 0.73
N ILE A 44 6.87 1.47 -0.36
CA ILE A 44 6.62 0.08 -0.72
C ILE A 44 7.34 -0.91 0.22
N SER A 45 8.42 -0.46 0.89
CA SER A 45 9.09 -1.19 1.97
C SER A 45 8.42 -1.01 3.35
N GLY A 46 7.47 -0.09 3.47
CA GLY A 46 6.79 0.25 4.72
C GLY A 46 7.60 1.17 5.66
N ALA A 47 8.69 1.79 5.18
CA ALA A 47 9.45 2.77 5.97
C ALA A 47 8.70 4.10 6.12
N ILE A 48 7.88 4.45 5.13
CA ILE A 48 6.99 5.63 5.13
C ILE A 48 5.58 5.15 4.77
N PRO A 49 4.51 5.63 5.43
CA PRO A 49 3.16 5.28 5.02
C PRO A 49 2.79 5.88 3.66
N PHE A 50 1.99 5.13 2.88
CA PHE A 50 1.20 5.74 1.82
C PHE A 50 0.11 6.61 2.44
N ASN A 51 -0.10 7.81 1.89
CA ASN A 51 -1.25 8.62 2.27
C ASN A 51 -2.51 8.19 1.50
N VAL A 52 -3.67 8.73 1.89
CA VAL A 52 -4.97 8.37 1.32
C VAL A 52 -5.05 8.66 -0.18
N GLU A 53 -4.50 9.81 -0.62
CA GLU A 53 -4.49 10.20 -2.04
C GLU A 53 -3.62 9.27 -2.90
N GLU A 54 -2.47 8.85 -2.37
CA GLU A 54 -1.57 7.90 -3.03
C GLU A 54 -2.25 6.53 -3.19
N LEU A 55 -2.93 6.05 -2.14
CA LEU A 55 -3.70 4.81 -2.20
C LEU A 55 -4.85 4.93 -3.21
N GLY A 56 -5.57 6.05 -3.25
CA GLY A 56 -6.63 6.29 -4.24
C GLY A 56 -6.12 6.26 -5.68
N LYS A 57 -4.98 6.90 -5.95
CA LYS A 57 -4.34 6.89 -7.27
C LYS A 57 -3.85 5.50 -7.67
N LEU A 58 -3.23 4.76 -6.73
CA LEU A 58 -2.80 3.38 -6.98
C LEU A 58 -3.98 2.44 -7.24
N ALA A 59 -5.07 2.58 -6.49
CA ALA A 59 -6.30 1.82 -6.72
C ALA A 59 -6.82 2.04 -8.15
N LYS A 60 -6.87 3.30 -8.59
CA LYS A 60 -7.26 3.67 -9.96
C LYS A 60 -6.31 3.10 -11.01
N LEU A 61 -4.99 3.22 -10.81
CA LEU A 61 -3.97 2.67 -11.71
C LEU A 61 -4.12 1.15 -11.87
N LEU A 62 -4.39 0.45 -10.77
CA LEU A 62 -4.42 -1.01 -10.71
C LEU A 62 -5.79 -1.59 -11.05
N GLY A 63 -6.82 -0.75 -11.17
CA GLY A 63 -8.19 -1.17 -11.45
C GLY A 63 -8.74 -2.07 -10.33
N VAL A 64 -8.48 -1.70 -9.08
CA VAL A 64 -8.98 -2.40 -7.88
C VAL A 64 -9.61 -1.39 -6.92
N PRO A 65 -10.60 -1.80 -6.10
CA PRO A 65 -11.14 -0.88 -5.10
C PRO A 65 -10.13 -0.64 -3.97
N VAL A 66 -10.10 0.57 -3.42
CA VAL A 66 -9.06 1.02 -2.46
C VAL A 66 -8.99 0.17 -1.18
N HIS A 67 -10.11 -0.43 -0.75
CA HIS A 67 -10.14 -1.32 0.42
C HIS A 67 -9.29 -2.57 0.25
N ARG A 68 -8.93 -2.96 -0.98
CA ARG A 68 -8.03 -4.10 -1.26
C ARG A 68 -6.68 -3.96 -0.58
N PHE A 69 -6.18 -2.74 -0.41
CA PHE A 69 -4.90 -2.51 0.25
C PHE A 69 -4.95 -2.74 1.77
N PHE A 70 -6.15 -2.94 2.33
CA PHE A 70 -6.40 -3.15 3.75
C PHE A 70 -6.83 -4.60 4.07
N GLU A 71 -6.83 -5.50 3.08
CA GLU A 71 -7.19 -6.90 3.30
C GLU A 71 -6.20 -7.61 4.24
N GLY A 72 -6.71 -8.56 5.02
CA GLY A 72 -5.92 -9.31 6.01
C GLY A 72 -5.62 -8.53 7.29
N LEU A 73 -6.03 -7.26 7.39
CA LEU A 73 -6.03 -6.53 8.64
C LEU A 73 -7.12 -7.11 9.55
N SER A 74 -6.70 -7.79 10.62
CA SER A 74 -7.62 -8.14 11.70
C SER A 74 -7.96 -6.87 12.48
N GLN A 75 -9.24 -6.55 12.60
CA GLN A 75 -9.69 -5.52 13.53
C GLN A 75 -9.27 -5.91 14.95
N ALA A 76 -8.89 -4.91 15.76
CA ALA A 76 -8.87 -5.12 17.20
C ALA A 76 -10.27 -5.57 17.61
N LYS A 77 -10.36 -6.69 18.34
CA LYS A 77 -11.61 -7.14 18.97
C LYS A 77 -12.17 -5.93 19.73
N THR A 78 -13.33 -5.43 19.30
CA THR A 78 -14.07 -4.41 20.05
C THR A 78 -14.12 -4.90 21.50
N PRO A 79 -13.66 -4.12 22.50
CA PRO A 79 -13.97 -4.47 23.88
C PRO A 79 -15.49 -4.51 23.94
N ALA A 80 -16.05 -5.68 24.22
CA ALA A 80 -17.47 -5.79 24.51
C ALA A 80 -17.77 -4.76 25.60
N ALA A 81 -18.73 -3.89 25.33
CA ALA A 81 -19.19 -2.86 26.26
C ALA A 81 -19.71 -3.49 27.56
#